data_AF-A0A8S4QPR5-F1
#
_entry.id   AF-A0A8S4QPR5-F1
#
_cell.length_a   1.000
_cell.length_b   1.000
_cell.length_c   1.000
_cell.angle_alpha   90.00
_cell.angle_beta   90.00
_cell.angle_gamma   90.00
#
_symmetry.space_group_name_H-M   'P 1'
#
loop_
_entity.id
_entity.type
_entity.pdbx_description
1 polymer ?
#
loop_
_entity_poly.entity_id
_entity_poly.type
_entity_poly.pdbx_seq_one_letter_code
_entity_poly.pdbx_strand_id
1 'polypeptide(L)' 'MDIGRSSESPIDFVVMDTVAGDKTGETKVLQSTISRFACRILSDRNDVNNCRIYAAGFDSSRNIFLG' A
#
# COMPACT_ATOMS: atom_id res chain seq x y z
N MET A 1 -2.09 -4.25 -9.15
CA MET A 1 -1.49 -3.00 -8.66
C MET A 1 -1.20 -3.19 -7.19
N ASP A 2 0.02 -2.91 -6.75
CA ASP A 2 0.48 -3.03 -5.37
C ASP A 2 0.55 -1.65 -4.70
N ILE A 3 0.06 -1.58 -3.47
CA ILE A 3 0.01 -0.37 -2.65
C ILE A 3 0.81 -0.62 -1.39
N GLY A 4 1.60 0.37 -0.97
CA GLY A 4 2.34 0.26 0.28
C GLY A 4 3.18 1.48 0.60
N ARG A 5 3.87 1.42 1.72
CA ARG A 5 4.80 2.47 2.16
C ARG A 5 6.17 2.40 1.47
N SER A 6 6.54 1.25 0.92
CA SER A 6 7.85 1.09 0.29
C SER A 6 7.94 1.90 -1.00
N SER A 7 9.11 2.45 -1.30
CA SER A 7 9.43 3.06 -2.60
C SER A 7 10.11 2.08 -3.55
N GLU A 8 10.04 0.77 -3.24
CA GLU A 8 10.58 -0.28 -4.11
C GLU A 8 9.76 -0.43 -5.38
N SER A 9 10.41 -0.90 -6.45
CA SER A 9 9.80 -1.06 -7.78
C SER A 9 8.47 -1.83 -7.83
N PRO A 10 8.19 -2.84 -6.97
CA PRO A 10 6.89 -3.52 -6.99
C PRO A 10 5.71 -2.63 -6.58
N ILE A 11 5.93 -1.51 -5.87
CA ILE A 11 4.85 -0.63 -5.40
C ILE A 11 4.45 0.36 -6.51
N ASP A 12 3.20 0.27 -6.95
CA ASP A 12 2.63 1.19 -7.94
C ASP A 12 2.15 2.50 -7.29
N PHE A 13 1.69 2.44 -6.03
CA PHE A 13 1.19 3.60 -5.31
C PHE A 13 1.74 3.66 -3.89
N VAL A 14 2.61 4.66 -3.66
CA VAL A 14 3.25 4.88 -2.36
C VAL A 14 2.33 5.69 -1.46
N VAL A 15 2.07 5.16 -0.26
CA VAL A 15 1.28 5.83 0.78
C VAL A 15 2.13 6.21 1.99
N MET A 16 1.71 7.25 2.69
CA MET A 16 2.35 7.76 3.91
C MET A 16 1.33 7.88 5.04
N ASP A 17 1.80 7.82 6.29
CA ASP A 17 0.92 8.00 7.44
C ASP A 17 0.24 9.37 7.43
N THR A 18 -1.02 9.38 7.82
CA THR A 18 -1.79 10.60 8.03
C THR A 18 -1.84 10.93 9.51
N VAL A 19 -1.78 12.21 9.86
CA VAL A 19 -2.07 12.67 11.22
C VAL A 19 -3.57 12.91 11.34
N ALA A 20 -4.22 12.34 12.36
CA ALA A 20 -5.65 12.57 12.57
C ALA A 20 -5.92 14.01 13.04
N GLY A 21 -6.74 14.75 12.30
CA GLY A 21 -7.19 16.10 12.62
C GLY A 21 -6.52 17.21 11.80
N ASP A 22 -7.17 18.38 11.79
CA ASP A 22 -6.83 19.57 11.01
C ASP A 22 -5.59 20.25 11.61
N LYS A 23 -4.39 19.91 11.13
CA LYS A 23 -3.14 20.48 11.66
C LYS A 23 -2.15 20.77 10.55
N THR A 24 -1.92 22.07 10.38
CA THR A 24 -0.77 22.74 9.79
C THR A 24 0.54 21.97 9.97
N GLY A 25 0.81 21.00 9.10
CA GLY A 25 2.13 20.56 8.60
C GLY A 25 3.24 20.05 9.55
N GLU A 26 3.14 20.18 10.88
CA GLU A 26 4.35 20.10 11.72
C GLU A 26 4.54 18.77 12.47
N THR A 27 3.49 17.96 12.64
CA THR A 27 3.64 16.68 13.34
C THR A 27 4.07 15.58 12.37
N LYS A 28 5.37 15.24 12.37
CA LYS A 28 5.86 14.06 11.64
C LYS A 28 5.51 12.80 12.42
N VAL A 29 4.85 11.84 11.76
CA VAL A 29 4.67 10.49 12.31
C VAL A 29 6.03 9.81 12.31
N LEU A 30 6.60 9.59 13.50
CA LEU A 30 7.93 8.99 13.67
C LEU A 30 7.95 7.48 13.40
N GLN A 31 6.81 6.81 13.61
CA GLN A 31 6.67 5.38 13.41
C GLN A 31 5.43 5.08 12.57
N SER A 32 5.67 4.60 11.36
CA SER A 32 4.60 4.16 10.47
C SER A 32 3.95 2.88 10.97
N THR A 33 2.62 2.83 10.90
CA THR A 33 1.86 1.59 11.11
C THR A 33 1.47 0.92 9.79
N ILE A 34 1.72 1.59 8.65
CA ILE A 34 1.46 1.07 7.32
C ILE A 34 2.53 0.03 6.93
N SER A 35 2.09 -1.13 6.45
CA SER A 35 2.93 -2.18 5.89
C SER A 35 3.71 -1.70 4.65
N ARG A 36 4.93 -2.21 4.48
CA ARG A 36 5.76 -1.91 3.28
C ARG A 36 5.07 -2.31 1.98
N PHE A 37 4.47 -3.51 1.96
CA PHE A 37 3.68 -4.07 0.87
C PHE A 37 2.27 -4.37 1.41
N ALA A 38 1.39 -3.37 1.41
CA ALA A 38 0.18 -3.37 2.23
C ALA A 38 -0.98 -4.15 1.62
N CYS A 39 -1.29 -3.90 0.35
CA CYS A 39 -2.39 -4.56 -0.33
C CYS A 39 -2.22 -4.54 -1.85
N ARG A 40 -3.06 -5.32 -2.52
CA ARG A 40 -3.15 -5.37 -3.98
C ARG A 40 -4.56 -5.12 -4.45
N ILE A 41 -4.68 -4.31 -5.49
CA ILE A 41 -5.91 -4.12 -6.24
C ILE A 41 -5.78 -4.89 -7.55
N LEU A 42 -6.74 -5.79 -7.79
CA LEU A 42 -6.88 -6.53 -9.04
C LEU A 42 -8.20 -6.11 -9.68
N SER A 43 -8.11 -5.52 -10.86
CA SER A 43 -9.26 -5.25 -11.71
C SER A 43 -9.27 -6.24 -12.87
N ASP A 44 -10.42 -6.82 -13.16
CA ASP A 44 -10.62 -7.51 -14.42
C ASP A 44 -10.55 -6.48 -15.57
N ARG A 45 -9.86 -6.84 -16.65
CA ARG A 45 -9.69 -5.99 -17.83
C ARG A 45 -10.87 -6.12 -18.79
N ASN A 46 -11.64 -7.20 -18.68
CA ASN A 46 -12.80 -7.48 -19.52
C ASN A 46 -14.11 -7.13 -18.82
N ASP A 47 -14.13 -7.10 -17.49
CA ASP A 47 -15.28 -6.68 -16.67
C ASP A 47 -14.90 -5.50 -15.75
N VAL A 48 -15.25 -4.29 -16.18
CA VAL A 48 -14.89 -3.03 -15.50
C VAL A 48 -15.53 -2.87 -14.12
N ASN A 49 -16.54 -3.67 -13.78
CA ASN A 49 -17.19 -3.63 -12.46
C ASN A 49 -16.58 -4.63 -11.47
N ASN A 50 -15.66 -5.48 -11.93
CA ASN A 50 -15.03 -6.51 -11.11
C ASN A 50 -13.65 -6.05 -10.65
N CYS A 51 -13.63 -5.39 -9.50
CA CYS A 51 -12.41 -4.97 -8.83
C CYS A 51 -12.36 -5.55 -7.42
N ARG A 52 -11.22 -6.10 -7.03
CA ARG A 52 -11.02 -6.79 -5.75
C ARG A 52 -9.75 -6.31 -5.07
N ILE A 53 -9.83 -6.19 -3.75
CA ILE A 53 -8.69 -5.89 -2.89
C ILE A 53 -8.24 -7.15 -2.15
N TYR A 54 -6.93 -7.36 -2.09
CA TYR A 54 -6.28 -8.45 -1.36
C TYR A 54 -5.29 -7.86 -0.36
N ALA A 55 -5.28 -8.42 0.86
CA ALA A 55 -4.27 -8.08 1.85
C ALA A 55 -2.88 -8.56 1.40
N ALA A 56 -1.85 -7.81 1.79
CA ALA A 56 -0.46 -7.97 1.44
C ALA A 56 -0.12 -7.79 -0.06
N GLY A 57 1.01 -7.14 -0.30
CA GLY A 57 1.63 -7.00 -1.61
C GLY A 57 2.88 -7.87 -1.74
N PHE A 58 3.32 -8.06 -2.98
CA PHE A 58 4.56 -8.80 -3.25
C PHE A 58 5.79 -7.95 -2.96
N ASP A 59 6.80 -8.54 -2.34
CA ASP A 59 8.12 -7.92 -2.23
C ASP A 59 8.90 -7.97 -3.56
N SER A 60 10.12 -7.42 -3.55
CA SER A 60 11.02 -7.44 -4.71
C SER A 60 11.42 -8.85 -5.17
N SER A 61 11.25 -9.87 -4.31
CA SER A 61 11.46 -11.28 -4.64
C SER A 61 10.18 -11.97 -5.12
N ARG A 62 9.08 -11.23 -5.32
CA ARG A 62 7.76 -11.72 -5.71
C ARG A 62 7.13 -12.67 -4.69
N ASN A 63 7.46 -12.50 -3.40
CA ASN A 63 6.94 -13.31 -2.31
C ASN A 63 6.01 -12.51 -1.41
N ILE A 64 5.12 -13.23 -0.71
CA ILE A 64 4.37 -12.72 0.44
C ILE A 64 4.81 -13.56 1.63
N PHE A 65 5.46 -12.93 2.60
CA PHE A 65 5.88 -13.60 3.82
C PHE A 65 4.79 -13.46 4.90
N LEU A 66 4.26 -14.59 5.34
CA LEU A 66 3.39 -14.70 6.52
C LEU A 66 4.23 -15.44 7.56
N GLY A 67 4.74 -14.69 8.54
CA GLY A 67 5.63 -15.20 9.58
C GLY A 67 4.99 -16.28 10.46
#